data_AF-A0AAV6U7E3-F1
#
_entry.id   AF-A0AAV6U7E3-F1
#
_cell.length_a   1.000
_cell.length_b   1.000
_cell.length_c   1.000
_cell.angle_alpha   90.00
_cell.angle_beta   90.00
_cell.angle_gamma   90.00
#
_symmetry.space_group_name_H-M   'P 1'
#
loop_
_entity.id
_entity.type
_entity.pdbx_description
1 polymer ?
#
loop_
_entity_poly.entity_id
_entity_poly.type
_entity_poly.pdbx_seq_one_letter_code
_entity_poly.pdbx_strand_id
1 'polypeptide(L)' 'MGGWKLEVFRMGMYITFPVAIFYIFNQPKYFEEWVVKTRKELYPHTSDEERKKFRDEINRRRQEQMEQELTKKLSSHLQL' A
#
# COMPACT_ATOMS: atom_id res chain seq x y z
N MET A 1 58.32 -5.92 9.02
CA MET A 1 57.70 -7.24 9.28
C MET A 1 56.18 -7.08 9.55
N GLY A 2 55.42 -6.49 8.62
CA GLY A 2 53.97 -6.26 8.80
C GLY A 2 53.07 -6.91 7.75
N GLY A 3 53.64 -7.48 6.68
CA GLY A 3 52.89 -7.90 5.48
C GLY A 3 51.76 -8.89 5.77
N TRP A 4 52.09 -10.04 6.38
CA TRP A 4 51.10 -11.10 6.62
C TRP A 4 50.00 -10.71 7.61
N LYS A 5 50.33 -9.93 8.64
CA LYS A 5 49.34 -9.44 9.62
C LYS A 5 48.34 -8.46 8.98
N LEU A 6 48.83 -7.61 8.06
CA LEU A 6 47.98 -6.66 7.34
C LEU A 6 47.08 -7.36 6.32
N GLU A 7 47.56 -8.46 5.73
CA GLU A 7 46.80 -9.27 4.78
C GLU A 7 45.65 -10.03 5.47
N VAL A 8 45.92 -10.62 6.66
CA VAL A 8 44.88 -11.23 7.50
C VAL A 8 43.85 -10.19 7.96
N PHE A 9 44.28 -8.98 8.32
CA PHE A 9 43.37 -7.90 8.68
C PHE A 9 42.46 -7.49 7.51
N ARG A 10 43.03 -7.36 6.31
CA ARG A 10 42.28 -7.04 5.08
C ARG A 10 41.26 -8.14 4.75
N MET A 11 41.65 -9.41 4.85
CA MET A 11 40.74 -10.55 4.66
C MET A 11 39.62 -10.56 5.70
N GLY A 12 39.96 -10.28 6.96
CA GLY A 12 38.99 -10.13 8.05
C GLY A 12 37.97 -9.04 7.75
N MET A 13 38.42 -7.84 7.34
CA MET A 13 37.52 -6.75 6.96
C MET A 13 36.58 -7.15 5.83
N TYR A 14 37.06 -7.82 4.78
CA TYR A 14 36.19 -8.24 3.67
C TYR A 14 35.13 -9.27 4.07
N ILE A 15 35.40 -10.09 5.07
CA ILE A 15 34.42 -11.07 5.59
C ILE A 15 33.45 -10.39 6.56
N THR A 16 33.97 -9.55 7.47
CA THR A 16 33.14 -8.90 8.48
C THR A 16 32.27 -7.79 7.90
N PHE A 17 32.71 -7.11 6.85
CA PHE A 17 31.98 -6.00 6.22
C PHE A 17 30.59 -6.39 5.69
N PRO A 18 30.45 -7.41 4.80
CA PRO A 18 29.14 -7.82 4.30
C PRO A 18 28.25 -8.40 5.42
N VAL A 19 28.83 -9.08 6.41
CA VAL A 19 28.08 -9.65 7.55
C VAL A 19 27.57 -8.55 8.49
N ALA A 20 28.38 -7.53 8.76
CA ALA A 20 27.99 -6.38 9.58
C ALA A 20 26.91 -5.54 8.88
N ILE A 21 27.06 -5.30 7.58
CA ILE A 21 26.03 -4.66 6.76
C ILE A 21 24.74 -5.48 6.82
N PHE A 22 24.80 -6.79 6.56
CA PHE A 22 23.63 -7.65 6.65
C PHE A 22 22.97 -7.59 8.02
N TYR A 23 23.74 -7.57 9.11
CA TYR A 23 23.20 -7.48 10.46
C TYR A 23 22.51 -6.14 10.75
N ILE A 24 23.06 -5.02 10.27
CA ILE A 24 22.47 -3.69 10.44
C ILE A 24 21.19 -3.56 9.59
N PHE A 25 21.23 -3.99 8.33
CA PHE A 25 20.14 -3.83 7.38
C PHE A 25 19.00 -4.85 7.55
N ASN A 26 19.24 -6.00 8.20
CA ASN A 26 18.20 -6.99 8.50
C ASN A 26 17.34 -6.63 9.72
N GLN A 27 17.56 -5.47 10.36
CA GLN A 27 16.68 -5.04 11.45
C GLN A 27 15.33 -4.55 10.89
N PRO A 28 14.21 -5.22 11.23
CA PRO A 28 12.89 -4.91 10.68
C PRO A 28 12.40 -3.49 11.03
N LYS A 29 12.99 -2.85 12.05
CA LYS A 29 12.67 -1.47 12.46
C LYS A 29 12.83 -0.44 11.34
N TYR A 30 13.92 -0.49 10.56
CA TYR A 30 14.13 0.45 9.46
C TYR A 30 13.21 0.16 8.26
N PHE A 31 12.88 -1.12 8.08
CA PHE A 31 12.00 -1.55 7.00
C PHE A 31 10.54 -1.16 7.26
N GLU A 32 10.06 -1.29 8.50
CA GLU A 32 8.70 -0.88 8.88
C GLU A 32 8.47 0.60 8.65
N GLU A 33 9.36 1.49 9.10
CA GLU A 33 9.20 2.93 8.91
C GLU A 33 9.19 3.32 7.41
N TRP A 34 10.08 2.73 6.61
CA TRP A 34 10.15 3.02 5.18
C TRP A 34 8.91 2.49 4.43
N VAL A 35 8.53 1.23 4.63
CA VAL A 35 7.37 0.64 3.94
C VAL A 35 6.07 1.29 4.40
N VAL A 36 5.89 1.54 5.70
CA VAL A 36 4.69 2.21 6.23
C VAL A 36 4.58 3.62 5.68
N LYS A 37 5.68 4.37 5.59
CA LYS A 37 5.69 5.71 5.00
C LYS A 37 5.36 5.69 3.51
N THR A 38 6.00 4.81 2.73
CA THR A 38 5.71 4.68 1.30
C THR A 38 4.27 4.23 1.04
N ARG A 39 3.74 3.30 1.84
CA ARG A 39 2.34 2.86 1.75
C ARG A 39 1.36 3.99 2.07
N LYS A 40 1.70 4.84 3.05
CA LYS A 40 0.89 5.99 3.47
C LYS A 40 0.91 7.13 2.45
N GLU A 41 2.04 7.35 1.78
CA GLU A 41 2.16 8.34 0.70
C GLU A 41 1.45 7.89 -0.59
N LEU A 42 1.59 6.61 -0.96
CA LEU A 42 0.98 6.07 -2.18
C LEU A 42 -0.53 5.88 -2.06
N TYR A 43 -1.03 5.57 -0.86
CA TYR A 43 -2.45 5.48 -0.55
C TYR A 43 -2.79 6.52 0.51
N PRO A 44 -2.97 7.80 0.11
CA PRO A 44 -3.46 8.79 1.05
C PRO A 44 -4.74 8.26 1.68
N HIS A 45 -4.83 8.34 3.00
CA HIS A 45 -6.03 7.95 3.73
C HIS A 45 -7.17 8.85 3.24
N THR A 46 -7.94 8.37 2.26
CA THR A 46 -9.20 8.98 1.83
C THR A 46 -9.99 9.21 3.10
N SER A 47 -10.28 10.48 3.41
CA SER A 47 -10.94 10.84 4.66
C SER A 47 -12.22 10.03 4.80
N ASP A 48 -12.60 9.65 6.02
CA ASP A 48 -13.84 8.90 6.23
C ASP A 48 -15.05 9.65 5.65
N GLU A 49 -14.98 10.98 5.57
CA GLU A 49 -15.95 11.84 4.90
C GLU A 49 -15.99 11.65 3.37
N GLU A 50 -14.85 11.61 2.69
CA GLU A 50 -14.78 11.34 1.25
C GLU A 50 -15.30 9.94 0.93
N ARG A 51 -14.95 8.95 1.76
CA ARG A 51 -15.48 7.59 1.65
C ARG A 51 -16.99 7.55 1.83
N LYS A 52 -17.53 8.36 2.75
CA LYS A 52 -18.97 8.48 2.98
C LYS A 52 -19.67 9.14 1.79
N LYS A 53 -19.17 10.29 1.31
CA LYS A 53 -19.69 10.99 0.13
C LYS A 53 -19.71 10.10 -1.11
N PHE A 54 -18.64 9.32 -1.34
CA PHE A 54 -18.58 8.38 -2.45
C PHE A 54 -19.63 7.25 -2.33
N ARG A 55 -19.82 6.70 -1.13
CA ARG A 55 -20.87 5.69 -0.88
C ARG A 55 -22.27 6.25 -1.08
N ASP A 56 -22.53 7.45 -0.55
CA ASP A 56 -23.83 8.10 -0.65
C ASP A 56 -24.18 8.40 -2.11
N GLU A 57 -23.21 8.87 -2.91
CA GLU A 57 -23.40 9.10 -4.36
C GLU A 57 -23.71 7.81 -5.13
N ILE A 58 -22.98 6.72 -4.86
CA ILE A 58 -23.23 5.41 -5.49
C ILE A 58 -24.64 4.91 -5.16
N ASN A 59 -25.04 5.02 -3.89
CA ASN A 59 -26.35 4.56 -3.44
C ASN A 59 -27.47 5.38 -4.08
N ARG A 60 -27.31 6.70 -4.18
CA ARG A 60 -28.27 7.58 -4.86
C ARG A 60 -28.47 7.16 -6.32
N ARG A 61 -27.38 6.97 -7.07
CA ARG A 61 -27.49 6.56 -8.49
C ARG A 61 -28.13 5.20 -8.68
N ARG A 62 -27.89 4.25 -7.76
CA ARG A 62 -28.59 2.95 -7.79
C ARG A 62 -30.09 3.10 -7.55
N GLN A 63 -30.51 3.96 -6.62
CA GLN A 63 -31.92 4.21 -6.37
C GLN A 63 -32.62 4.81 -7.59
N GLU A 64 -32.03 5.84 -8.20
CA GLU A 64 -32.56 6.45 -9.42
C GLU A 64 -32.69 5.45 -10.58
N GLN A 65 -31.70 4.56 -10.74
CA GLN A 65 -31.77 3.50 -11.77
C GLN A 65 -32.90 2.50 -11.50
N MET A 66 -33.08 2.06 -10.24
CA MET A 66 -34.16 1.15 -9.87
C MET A 66 -35.54 1.77 -10.10
N GLU A 67 -35.71 3.05 -9.77
CA GLU A 67 -36.97 3.78 -10.00
C GLU A 67 -37.29 3.92 -11.49
N GLN A 68 -36.29 4.21 -12.32
CA GLN A 68 -36.45 4.25 -13.77
C GLN A 68 -36.81 2.88 -14.35
N GLU A 69 -36.17 1.81 -13.88
CA GLU A 69 -36.50 0.45 -14.29
C GLU A 69 -37.92 0.04 -13.89
N LEU A 70 -38.34 0.39 -12.67
CA LEU A 70 -39.68 0.11 -12.18
C LEU A 70 -40.74 0.85 -13.01
N THR A 71 -40.50 2.12 -13.31
CA THR A 71 -41.39 2.94 -14.14
C THR A 71 -41.50 2.39 -15.56
N LYS A 72 -40.38 1.97 -16.16
CA LYS A 72 -40.38 1.31 -17.46
C LYS A 72 -41.20 0.02 -17.45
N LYS A 73 -41.00 -0.85 -16.44
CA LYS A 73 -41.75 -2.10 -16.29
C LYS A 73 -43.25 -1.86 -16.12
N LEU A 74 -43.63 -0.87 -15.30
CA LEU A 74 -45.03 -0.53 -15.06
C LEU A 74 -45.71 0.02 -16.33
N SER A 75 -45.02 0.89 -17.08
CA SER A 75 -45.49 1.41 -18.37
C SER A 75 -45.65 0.29 -19.40
N SER A 76 -44.68 -0.61 -19.52
CA SER A 76 -44.79 -1.78 -20.41
C SER A 76 -45.95 -2.71 -20.05
N HIS A 77 -46.31 -2.80 -18.76
CA HIS A 77 -47.44 -3.61 -18.30
C HIS A 77 -48.81 -2.93 -18.51
N LEU A 78 -48.86 -1.60 -18.59
CA LEU A 78 -50.09 -0.83 -18.84
C LEU A 78 -50.39 -0.66 -20.35
N GLN A 79 -49.44 -0.97 -21.23
CA GLN A 79 -49.60 -0.91 -22.69
C GLN A 79 -50.02 -2.27 -23.31
N LEU A 80 -50.37 -3.27 -22.50
CA LEU A 80 -51.04 -4.53 -22.86
C LEU A 80 -52.50 -4.48 -22.42
#